data_AF-A0A2A6BIJ7-F1
#
_entry.id   AF-A0A2A6BIJ7-F1
#
_cell.length_a   1.000
_cell.length_b   1.000
_cell.length_c   1.000
_cell.angle_alpha   90.00
_cell.angle_beta   90.00
_cell.angle_gamma   90.00
#
_symmetry.space_group_name_H-M   'P 1'
#
loop_
_entity.id
_entity.type
_entity.pdbx_description
1 polymer ?
#
loop_
_entity_poly.entity_id
_entity_poly.type
_entity_poly.pdbx_seq_one_letter_code
_entity_poly.pdbx_strand_id
1 'polypeptide(L)'
;MTEHELNLSSLPLDIIRLIIRSNIGERMENARLITPTWNILINEYFEELPPLRDLILYLGEDNPHIYLLVLKSHRTHFEKNILRDIIFHERYNMTQENERNLTLLPRDIIRLIIRSNIGERMENARLISPTWNILINQHFEELPSLSILHIRWRADQNYAFISLYVHKKYRCHFEKNVTRDTPFRDIGNEMLRASIKLLTFQSAFAFLTRLFQFTNKISLMYFEIFEDMDVIEHIIKCMRNIEIEGFAIFDGSYQNVQLSLERMCSRHKSNTLEFISRKNDPVEGWGDLIQKFANLLPIIYIYFVHHISEVSTLSWETFAQDLIARTSTNEVHIITQCSSSHYFREPWMEIFHTFREYFDHKLY
;
A
#
# COMPACT_ATOMS: atom_id res chain seq x y z
N MET A 1 32.68 40.63 12.33
CA MET A 1 31.59 40.08 13.17
C MET A 1 32.11 38.80 13.75
N THR A 2 32.15 38.68 15.08
CA THR A 2 32.45 37.41 15.77
C THR A 2 31.18 36.57 15.77
N GLU A 3 31.21 35.39 15.15
CA GLU A 3 30.14 34.41 15.28
C GLU A 3 30.08 33.96 16.73
N HIS A 4 28.94 34.16 17.37
CA HIS A 4 28.66 33.61 18.70
C HIS A 4 27.86 32.33 18.50
N GLU A 5 28.46 31.19 18.82
CA GLU A 5 27.76 29.91 18.92
C GLU A 5 26.87 29.92 20.17
N LEU A 6 25.55 29.91 19.96
CA LEU A 6 24.58 29.84 21.04
C LEU A 6 24.32 28.38 21.39
N ASN A 7 24.68 27.96 22.61
CA ASN A 7 24.38 26.61 23.05
C ASN A 7 22.91 26.47 23.45
N LEU A 8 22.10 25.86 22.58
CA LEU A 8 20.67 25.63 22.78
C LEU A 8 20.36 24.62 23.91
N SER A 9 21.33 23.80 24.31
CA SER A 9 21.14 22.79 25.37
C SER A 9 21.15 23.38 26.78
N SER A 10 21.70 24.58 26.95
CA SER A 10 21.86 25.26 28.25
C SER A 10 20.87 26.40 28.47
N LEU A 11 19.89 26.57 27.59
CA LEU A 11 18.90 27.63 27.74
C LEU A 11 17.96 27.36 28.93
N PRO A 12 17.55 28.41 29.66
CA PRO A 12 16.48 28.30 30.65
C PRO A 12 15.18 27.75 30.05
N LEU A 13 14.42 26.98 30.84
CA LEU A 13 13.22 26.26 30.38
C LEU A 13 12.13 27.17 29.81
N ASP A 14 11.96 28.37 30.37
CA ASP A 14 11.04 29.39 29.91
C ASP A 14 11.42 29.93 28.52
N ILE A 15 12.72 30.09 28.25
CA ILE A 15 13.23 30.47 26.94
C ILE A 15 13.04 29.34 25.93
N ILE A 16 13.29 28.08 26.32
CA ILE A 16 13.03 26.91 25.46
C ILE A 16 11.55 26.84 25.09
N ARG A 17 10.64 27.00 26.06
CA ARG A 17 9.19 27.04 25.82
C ARG A 17 8.79 28.19 24.91
N LEU A 18 9.41 29.36 25.04
CA LEU A 18 9.19 30.49 24.13
C LEU A 18 9.66 30.17 22.70
N ILE A 19 10.83 29.55 22.55
CA ILE A 19 11.37 29.12 21.26
C ILE A 19 10.47 28.07 20.61
N ILE A 20 10.00 27.08 21.36
CA ILE A 20 9.02 26.07 20.92
C ILE A 20 7.73 26.76 20.46
N ARG A 21 7.15 27.64 21.28
CA ARG A 21 5.91 28.38 20.92
C ARG A 21 6.05 29.31 19.72
N SER A 22 7.27 29.72 19.38
CA SER A 22 7.57 30.65 18.27
C SER A 22 8.12 29.95 17.01
N ASN A 23 8.42 28.66 17.06
CA ASN A 23 8.87 27.87 15.92
C ASN A 23 7.93 26.70 15.68
N ILE A 24 6.97 26.86 14.77
CA ILE A 24 6.08 25.78 14.33
C ILE A 24 6.73 25.06 13.13
N GLY A 25 6.56 23.73 13.02
CA GLY A 25 6.91 22.97 11.81
C GLY A 25 8.21 22.15 11.89
N GLU A 26 8.93 21.98 10.77
CA GLU A 26 10.12 21.08 10.63
C GLU A 26 11.24 21.37 11.63
N ARG A 27 11.34 22.61 12.12
CA ARG A 27 12.32 22.98 13.14
C ARG A 27 12.05 22.33 14.50
N MET A 28 10.80 21.91 14.78
CA MET A 28 10.47 21.20 16.00
C MET A 28 11.02 19.79 16.03
N GLU A 29 10.97 19.05 14.91
CA GLU A 29 11.54 17.70 14.85
C GLU A 29 13.06 17.72 15.05
N ASN A 30 13.75 18.68 14.44
CA ASN A 30 15.17 18.90 14.71
C ASN A 30 15.43 19.35 16.15
N ALA A 31 14.52 20.15 16.73
CA ALA A 31 14.63 20.59 18.12
C ALA A 31 14.43 19.45 19.14
N ARG A 32 13.63 18.41 18.80
CA ARG A 32 13.52 17.19 19.63
C ARG A 32 14.87 16.48 19.80
N LEU A 33 15.78 16.65 18.85
CA LEU A 33 17.11 16.02 18.86
C LEU A 33 18.15 16.80 19.68
N ILE A 34 17.82 18.01 20.16
CA ILE A 34 18.76 18.85 20.91
C ILE A 34 19.07 18.23 22.29
N THR A 35 18.04 17.98 23.10
CA THR A 35 18.15 17.22 24.36
C THR A 35 16.83 16.51 24.69
N PRO A 36 16.83 15.51 25.60
CA PRO A 36 15.60 14.90 26.10
C PRO A 36 14.59 15.90 26.67
N THR A 37 15.08 16.98 27.30
CA THR A 37 14.24 18.07 27.83
C THR A 37 13.47 18.79 26.73
N TRP A 38 14.11 19.06 25.59
CA TRP A 38 13.42 19.65 24.44
C TRP A 38 12.33 18.72 23.89
N ASN A 39 12.61 17.42 23.78
CA ASN A 39 11.60 16.44 23.33
C ASN A 39 10.38 16.38 24.26
N ILE A 40 10.60 16.39 25.59
CA ILE A 40 9.50 16.42 26.58
C ILE A 40 8.67 17.69 26.42
N LEU A 41 9.30 18.87 26.36
CA LEU A 41 8.59 20.14 26.24
C LEU A 41 7.83 20.29 24.91
N ILE A 42 8.36 19.72 23.83
CA ILE A 42 7.68 19.68 22.53
C ILE A 42 6.46 18.76 22.61
N ASN A 43 6.58 17.59 23.26
CA ASN A 43 5.44 16.70 23.48
C ASN A 43 4.37 17.35 24.37
N GLU A 44 4.75 17.99 25.48
CA GLU A 44 3.85 18.77 26.33
C GLU A 44 3.10 19.82 25.51
N TYR A 45 3.79 20.56 24.64
CA TYR A 45 3.17 21.54 23.76
C TYR A 45 2.14 20.90 22.81
N PHE A 46 2.46 19.77 22.18
CA PHE A 46 1.53 19.07 21.27
C PHE A 46 0.34 18.43 22.02
N GLU A 47 0.52 17.99 23.26
CA GLU A 47 -0.55 17.49 24.12
C GLU A 47 -1.48 18.61 24.62
N GLU A 48 -0.95 19.82 24.81
CA GLU A 48 -1.72 21.02 25.14
C GLU A 48 -2.50 21.59 23.95
N LEU A 49 -2.18 21.16 22.71
CA LEU A 49 -2.93 21.60 21.54
C LEU A 49 -4.35 21.00 21.58
N PRO A 50 -5.39 21.84 21.38
CA PRO A 50 -6.75 21.32 21.34
C PRO A 50 -6.90 20.28 20.21
N PRO A 51 -7.56 19.13 20.46
CA PRO A 51 -7.72 18.10 19.44
C PRO A 51 -8.46 18.68 18.23
N LEU A 52 -7.85 18.57 17.06
CA LEU A 52 -8.51 18.80 15.77
C LEU A 52 -9.57 17.72 15.60
N ARG A 53 -10.85 18.06 15.78
CA ARG A 53 -11.92 17.08 15.61
C ARG A 53 -12.20 16.78 14.15
N ASP A 54 -12.25 17.79 13.28
CA ASP A 54 -12.57 17.60 11.86
C ASP A 54 -11.91 18.69 10.96
N LEU A 55 -11.12 18.27 9.97
CA LEU A 55 -10.77 19.12 8.81
C LEU A 55 -11.72 18.73 7.66
N ILE A 56 -12.62 19.64 7.27
CA ILE A 56 -13.51 19.40 6.13
C ILE A 56 -12.97 20.17 4.93
N LEU A 57 -12.29 19.44 4.05
CA LEU A 57 -12.01 19.89 2.69
C LEU A 57 -13.33 19.82 1.89
N TYR A 58 -13.85 20.99 1.50
CA TYR A 58 -14.97 21.11 0.57
C TYR A 58 -14.43 21.58 -0.78
N LEU A 59 -14.38 20.67 -1.74
CA LEU A 59 -13.90 20.96 -3.08
C LEU A 59 -15.13 21.17 -3.97
N GLY A 60 -15.60 22.42 -4.07
CA GLY A 60 -16.62 22.78 -5.05
C GLY A 60 -16.04 22.75 -6.47
N GLU A 61 -16.88 22.54 -7.48
CA GLU A 61 -16.46 22.40 -8.89
C GLU A 61 -15.69 23.63 -9.40
N ASP A 62 -15.97 24.81 -8.85
CA ASP A 62 -15.34 26.07 -9.28
C ASP A 62 -14.38 26.68 -8.25
N ASN A 63 -14.33 26.18 -7.01
CA ASN A 63 -13.43 26.72 -5.98
C ASN A 63 -13.23 25.76 -4.78
N PRO A 64 -11.99 25.30 -4.51
CA PRO A 64 -11.69 24.46 -3.35
C PRO A 64 -11.62 25.30 -2.06
N HIS A 65 -12.58 25.10 -1.16
CA HIS A 65 -12.59 25.72 0.17
C HIS A 65 -12.21 24.71 1.26
N ILE A 66 -11.29 25.09 2.15
CA ILE A 66 -11.01 24.31 3.36
C ILE A 66 -11.74 24.94 4.54
N TYR A 67 -12.69 24.20 5.10
CA TYR A 67 -13.34 24.55 6.36
C TYR A 67 -12.64 23.81 7.49
N LEU A 68 -11.98 24.56 8.38
CA LEU A 68 -11.48 24.03 9.64
C LEU A 68 -12.60 24.12 10.68
N LEU A 69 -13.18 22.99 11.07
CA LEU A 69 -14.19 22.95 12.12
C LEU A 69 -13.50 22.88 13.47
N VAL A 70 -13.39 24.05 14.10
CA VAL A 70 -12.84 24.20 15.45
C VAL A 70 -14.01 24.34 16.42
N LEU A 71 -13.96 23.61 17.53
CA LEU A 71 -14.92 23.82 18.63
C LEU A 71 -14.89 25.29 19.05
N LYS A 72 -16.07 25.88 19.29
CA LYS A 72 -16.20 27.30 19.65
C LYS A 72 -15.32 27.67 20.85
N SER A 73 -15.11 26.75 21.79
CA SER A 73 -14.22 26.89 22.94
C SER A 73 -12.73 27.00 22.59
N HIS A 74 -12.31 26.50 21.42
CA HIS A 74 -10.91 26.43 21.00
C HIS A 74 -10.55 27.44 19.91
N ARG A 75 -11.55 28.18 19.39
CA ARG A 75 -11.41 29.20 18.35
C ARG A 75 -10.31 30.20 18.68
N THR A 76 -10.29 30.73 19.90
CA THR A 76 -9.34 31.78 20.31
C THR A 76 -7.90 31.27 20.38
N HIS A 77 -7.69 29.98 20.68
CA HIS A 77 -6.36 29.36 20.68
C HIS A 77 -5.83 29.19 19.26
N PHE A 78 -6.67 28.70 18.34
CA PHE A 78 -6.33 28.59 16.91
C PHE A 78 -6.06 29.96 16.26
N GLU A 79 -6.91 30.95 16.53
CA GLU A 79 -6.76 32.33 16.04
C GLU A 79 -5.46 33.00 16.54
N LYS A 80 -5.03 32.69 17.76
CA LYS A 80 -3.82 33.31 18.34
C LYS A 80 -2.51 32.59 17.99
N ASN A 81 -2.52 31.27 17.84
CA ASN A 81 -1.27 30.49 17.76
C ASN A 81 -1.00 29.89 16.38
N ILE A 82 -2.03 29.54 15.61
CA ILE A 82 -1.87 28.89 14.30
C ILE A 82 -2.12 29.88 13.16
N LEU A 83 -3.05 30.82 13.34
CA LEU A 83 -3.35 31.87 12.36
C LEU A 83 -2.46 33.11 12.49
N ARG A 84 -1.59 33.21 13.50
CA ARG A 84 -0.62 34.32 13.58
C ARG A 84 0.54 34.17 12.59
N ASP A 85 0.96 32.94 12.29
CA ASP A 85 2.05 32.66 11.35
C ASP A 85 1.55 32.58 9.89
N ILE A 86 0.24 32.43 9.69
CA ILE A 86 -0.44 32.63 8.41
C ILE A 86 -0.88 34.09 8.38
N ILE A 87 0.02 35.00 7.98
CA ILE A 87 -0.13 36.46 8.10
C ILE A 87 -1.57 36.94 7.82
N PHE A 88 -2.12 37.61 8.84
CA PHE A 88 -3.38 38.35 8.89
C PHE A 88 -3.38 39.51 7.88
N HIS A 89 -4.48 39.67 7.13
CA HIS A 89 -5.06 40.99 6.93
C HIS A 89 -6.27 41.14 7.86
N GLU A 90 -6.26 42.24 8.62
CA GLU A 90 -7.24 42.60 9.63
C GLU A 90 -8.65 42.84 9.07
N ARG A 91 -9.64 42.47 9.90
CA ARG A 91 -10.99 43.06 9.98
C ARG A 91 -11.60 43.52 8.66
N TYR A 92 -12.19 42.60 7.91
CA TYR A 92 -13.24 42.95 6.96
C TYR A 92 -14.44 42.04 7.12
N ASN A 93 -15.60 42.66 6.93
CA ASN A 93 -16.92 42.04 6.90
C ASN A 93 -16.91 40.73 6.10
N MET A 94 -17.81 39.80 6.44
CA MET A 94 -18.06 38.59 5.66
C MET A 94 -18.64 38.96 4.27
N THR A 95 -17.79 39.50 3.40
CA THR A 95 -17.97 39.62 1.96
C THR A 95 -17.06 38.59 1.30
N GLN A 96 -17.46 38.16 0.10
CA GLN A 96 -17.03 36.97 -0.65
C GLN A 96 -15.52 36.83 -0.99
N GLU A 97 -14.60 37.55 -0.35
CA GLU A 97 -13.17 37.64 -0.70
C GLU A 97 -12.22 36.80 0.17
N ASN A 98 -12.72 35.90 1.02
CA ASN A 98 -11.84 34.96 1.75
C ASN A 98 -11.48 33.73 0.91
N GLU A 99 -11.08 33.96 -0.34
CA GLU A 99 -10.37 32.98 -1.16
C GLU A 99 -8.96 32.81 -0.57
N ARG A 100 -8.82 31.91 0.40
CA ARG A 100 -7.49 31.53 0.88
C ARG A 100 -6.82 30.73 -0.21
N ASN A 101 -5.87 31.37 -0.88
CA ASN A 101 -5.08 30.75 -1.93
C ASN A 101 -4.24 29.58 -1.36
N LEU A 102 -4.73 28.36 -1.54
CA LEU A 102 -4.10 27.12 -1.07
C LEU A 102 -2.70 26.91 -1.66
N THR A 103 -2.37 27.59 -2.77
CA THR A 103 -1.03 27.54 -3.38
C THR A 103 0.05 28.21 -2.54
N LEU A 104 -0.33 29.12 -1.63
CA LEU A 104 0.59 29.90 -0.81
C LEU A 104 0.78 29.33 0.60
N LEU A 105 0.18 28.17 0.90
CA LEU A 105 0.36 27.55 2.21
C LEU A 105 1.80 27.10 2.41
N PRO A 106 2.37 27.30 3.62
CA PRO A 106 3.64 26.70 3.99
C PRO A 106 3.64 25.18 3.80
N ARG A 107 4.78 24.63 3.37
CA ARG A 107 4.91 23.20 3.00
C ARG A 107 4.56 22.25 4.16
N ASP A 108 4.90 22.63 5.38
CA ASP A 108 4.62 21.89 6.61
C ASP A 108 3.11 21.82 6.90
N ILE A 109 2.38 22.91 6.69
CA ILE A 109 0.91 22.92 6.80
C ILE A 109 0.29 22.03 5.72
N ILE A 110 0.79 22.09 4.48
CA ILE A 110 0.34 21.20 3.40
C ILE A 110 0.57 19.74 3.78
N ARG A 111 1.77 19.38 4.27
CA ARG A 111 2.08 18.01 4.73
C ARG A 111 1.18 17.56 5.87
N LEU A 112 0.88 18.44 6.83
CA LEU A 112 -0.05 18.15 7.91
C LEU A 112 -1.45 17.84 7.36
N ILE A 113 -1.95 18.67 6.43
CA ILE A 113 -3.25 18.45 5.76
C ILE A 113 -3.27 17.12 5.03
N ILE A 114 -2.22 16.81 4.26
CA ILE A 114 -2.06 15.55 3.53
C ILE A 114 -2.13 14.36 4.50
N ARG A 115 -1.31 14.37 5.56
CA ARG A 115 -1.28 13.30 6.58
C ARG A 115 -2.61 13.13 7.31
N SER A 116 -3.37 14.20 7.47
CA SER A 116 -4.70 14.18 8.11
C SER A 116 -5.83 13.77 7.16
N ASN A 117 -5.64 13.82 5.82
CA ASN A 117 -6.70 13.60 4.83
C ASN A 117 -6.29 12.61 3.74
N ILE A 118 -5.69 11.50 4.14
CA ILE A 118 -5.33 10.42 3.23
C ILE A 118 -6.60 9.87 2.56
N GLY A 119 -6.63 9.86 1.22
CA GLY A 119 -7.67 9.19 0.44
C GLY A 119 -8.00 9.82 -0.91
N GLU A 120 -9.23 9.57 -1.40
CA GLU A 120 -9.70 9.97 -2.75
C GLU A 120 -9.60 11.48 -3.01
N ARG A 121 -9.66 12.29 -1.95
CA ARG A 121 -9.50 13.75 -2.02
C ARG A 121 -8.08 14.20 -2.37
N MET A 122 -7.08 13.31 -2.30
CA MET A 122 -5.69 13.64 -2.63
C MET A 122 -5.50 13.93 -4.12
N GLU A 123 -6.27 13.30 -5.01
CA GLU A 123 -6.16 13.59 -6.46
C GLU A 123 -6.55 15.03 -6.77
N ASN A 124 -7.64 15.51 -6.18
CA ASN A 124 -8.04 16.91 -6.34
C ASN A 124 -7.01 17.86 -5.68
N ALA A 125 -6.40 17.44 -4.57
CA ALA A 125 -5.37 18.22 -3.91
C ALA A 125 -4.09 18.34 -4.78
N ARG A 126 -3.78 17.35 -5.64
CA ARG A 126 -2.68 17.45 -6.62
C ARG A 126 -2.90 18.58 -7.63
N LEU A 127 -4.16 18.93 -7.92
CA LEU A 127 -4.50 19.99 -8.88
C LEU A 127 -4.36 21.40 -8.29
N ILE A 128 -4.18 21.55 -6.98
CA ILE A 128 -4.08 22.85 -6.32
C ILE A 128 -2.83 23.61 -6.81
N SER A 129 -1.67 22.97 -6.80
CA SER A 129 -0.41 23.55 -7.31
C SER A 129 0.67 22.48 -7.49
N PRO A 130 1.76 22.78 -8.24
CA PRO A 130 2.91 21.88 -8.35
C PRO A 130 3.50 21.48 -6.98
N THR A 131 3.54 22.40 -6.02
CA THR A 131 4.03 22.13 -4.65
C THR A 131 3.18 21.06 -3.97
N TRP A 132 1.85 21.16 -4.04
CA TRP A 132 0.95 20.16 -3.48
C TRP A 132 1.14 18.80 -4.13
N ASN A 133 1.22 18.75 -5.47
CA ASN A 133 1.46 17.51 -6.18
C ASN A 133 2.77 16.83 -5.75
N ILE A 134 3.87 17.58 -5.65
CA ILE A 134 5.17 17.07 -5.17
C ILE A 134 5.04 16.52 -3.74
N LEU A 135 4.44 17.28 -2.83
CA LEU A 135 4.32 16.86 -1.43
C LEU A 135 3.40 15.65 -1.24
N ILE A 136 2.36 15.52 -2.06
CA ILE A 136 1.48 14.35 -2.07
C ILE A 136 2.24 13.12 -2.57
N ASN A 137 3.02 13.26 -3.65
CA ASN A 137 3.81 12.15 -4.17
C ASN A 137 4.89 11.71 -3.18
N GLN A 138 5.60 12.67 -2.56
CA GLN A 138 6.53 12.37 -1.47
C GLN A 138 5.84 11.63 -0.32
N HIS A 139 4.65 12.06 0.08
CA HIS A 139 3.90 11.38 1.11
C HIS A 139 3.57 9.92 0.74
N PHE A 140 3.10 9.68 -0.49
CA PHE A 140 2.84 8.32 -0.95
C PHE A 140 4.12 7.49 -1.03
N GLU A 141 5.24 8.04 -1.49
CA GLU A 141 6.54 7.35 -1.51
C GLU A 141 7.02 6.95 -0.11
N GLU A 142 6.73 7.77 0.91
CA GLU A 142 7.08 7.54 2.32
C GLU A 142 6.19 6.51 3.04
N LEU A 143 5.05 6.10 2.46
CA LEU A 143 4.17 5.11 3.11
C LEU A 143 4.89 3.75 3.23
N PRO A 144 4.55 2.95 4.25
CA PRO A 144 5.18 1.64 4.41
C PRO A 144 4.68 0.63 3.38
N SER A 145 5.57 -0.29 3.00
CA SER A 145 5.26 -1.40 2.12
C SER A 145 4.60 -2.56 2.89
N LEU A 146 3.71 -3.27 2.21
CA LEU A 146 3.13 -4.53 2.66
C LEU A 146 3.84 -5.69 1.94
N SER A 147 4.30 -6.69 2.68
CA SER A 147 5.00 -7.82 2.04
C SER A 147 4.03 -8.73 1.31
N ILE A 148 2.95 -9.13 1.99
CA ILE A 148 1.93 -9.97 1.37
C ILE A 148 0.54 -9.46 1.74
N LEU A 149 -0.31 -9.32 0.71
CA LEU A 149 -1.74 -9.15 0.85
C LEU A 149 -2.44 -10.39 0.32
N HIS A 150 -3.17 -11.11 1.17
CA HIS A 150 -3.96 -12.24 0.73
C HIS A 150 -5.43 -11.95 0.89
N ILE A 151 -6.17 -11.94 -0.22
CA ILE A 151 -7.60 -11.71 -0.27
C ILE A 151 -8.28 -13.01 -0.71
N ARG A 152 -9.25 -13.43 0.09
CA ARG A 152 -10.15 -14.54 -0.23
C ARG A 152 -11.59 -14.07 -0.22
N TRP A 153 -12.32 -14.23 -1.32
CA TRP A 153 -13.70 -13.76 -1.46
C TRP A 153 -14.69 -14.91 -1.71
N ARG A 154 -15.63 -15.12 -0.79
CA ARG A 154 -16.65 -16.16 -0.97
C ARG A 154 -18.00 -15.51 -1.22
N ALA A 155 -18.44 -15.50 -2.49
CA ALA A 155 -19.69 -14.86 -2.89
C ALA A 155 -20.89 -15.60 -2.29
N ASP A 156 -20.86 -16.95 -2.29
CA ASP A 156 -21.85 -17.82 -1.66
C ASP A 156 -22.12 -17.50 -0.17
N GLN A 157 -21.08 -17.10 0.54
CA GLN A 157 -21.11 -16.83 1.99
C GLN A 157 -21.08 -15.34 2.33
N ASN A 158 -21.02 -14.48 1.30
CA ASN A 158 -20.96 -13.02 1.39
C ASN A 158 -19.95 -12.50 2.42
N TYR A 159 -18.74 -13.07 2.47
CA TYR A 159 -17.68 -12.55 3.32
C TYR A 159 -16.32 -12.58 2.61
N ALA A 160 -15.44 -11.68 3.06
CA ALA A 160 -14.03 -11.67 2.72
C ALA A 160 -13.17 -12.17 3.89
N PHE A 161 -12.14 -12.94 3.60
CA PHE A 161 -10.98 -13.07 4.49
C PHE A 161 -9.81 -12.30 3.89
N ILE A 162 -9.25 -11.37 4.66
CA ILE A 162 -8.09 -10.59 4.26
C ILE A 162 -6.97 -10.87 5.25
N SER A 163 -5.84 -11.34 4.76
CA SER A 163 -4.64 -11.52 5.58
C SER A 163 -3.54 -10.55 5.14
N LEU A 164 -2.98 -9.86 6.12
CA LEU A 164 -1.89 -8.90 5.95
C LEU A 164 -0.61 -9.50 6.51
N TYR A 165 0.48 -9.41 5.76
CA TYR A 165 1.81 -9.76 6.23
C TYR A 165 2.69 -8.52 6.17
N VAL A 166 3.07 -8.03 7.36
CA VAL A 166 3.80 -6.77 7.51
C VAL A 166 5.12 -7.02 8.24
N HIS A 167 6.15 -6.27 7.87
CA HIS A 167 7.39 -6.26 8.64
C HIS A 167 7.16 -5.64 10.03
N LYS A 168 7.78 -6.20 11.06
CA LYS A 168 7.70 -5.75 12.47
C LYS A 168 7.91 -4.24 12.65
N LYS A 169 8.82 -3.61 11.89
CA LYS A 169 9.06 -2.15 11.96
C LYS A 169 7.82 -1.30 11.61
N TYR A 170 6.89 -1.83 10.83
CA TYR A 170 5.68 -1.12 10.39
C TYR A 170 4.43 -1.49 11.21
N ARG A 171 4.58 -2.25 12.30
CA ARG A 171 3.46 -2.69 13.14
C ARG A 171 2.55 -1.53 13.54
N CYS A 172 3.10 -0.48 14.15
CA CYS A 172 2.31 0.64 14.68
C CYS A 172 1.52 1.39 13.62
N HIS A 173 1.97 1.36 12.35
CA HIS A 173 1.24 1.96 11.24
C HIS A 173 0.01 1.12 10.85
N PHE A 174 0.21 -0.18 10.65
CA PHE A 174 -0.88 -1.06 10.21
C PHE A 174 -1.84 -1.46 11.33
N GLU A 175 -1.38 -1.53 12.58
CA GLU A 175 -2.21 -1.93 13.73
C GLU A 175 -3.40 -0.99 13.95
N LYS A 176 -3.30 0.28 13.54
CA LYS A 176 -4.40 1.26 13.56
C LYS A 176 -5.53 0.93 12.59
N ASN A 177 -5.23 0.18 11.52
CA ASN A 177 -6.19 -0.18 10.47
C ASN A 177 -6.86 -1.53 10.73
N VAL A 178 -6.34 -2.32 11.66
CA VAL A 178 -6.83 -3.65 12.00
C VAL A 178 -7.77 -3.57 13.22
N THR A 179 -8.79 -4.42 13.31
CA THR A 179 -9.71 -4.40 14.46
C THR A 179 -9.01 -4.92 15.72
N ARG A 180 -9.45 -4.48 16.90
CA ARG A 180 -8.90 -4.96 18.19
C ARG A 180 -8.97 -6.49 18.34
N ASP A 181 -9.96 -7.11 17.70
CA ASP A 181 -10.18 -8.56 17.77
C ASP A 181 -9.29 -9.36 16.80
N THR A 182 -8.52 -8.69 15.94
CA THR A 182 -7.66 -9.33 14.94
C THR A 182 -6.19 -8.90 15.08
N PRO A 183 -5.58 -9.05 16.27
CA PRO A 183 -4.22 -8.56 16.51
C PRO A 183 -3.20 -9.23 15.59
N PHE A 184 -2.13 -8.50 15.30
CA PHE A 184 -0.97 -9.04 14.62
C PHE A 184 -0.31 -10.14 15.45
N ARG A 185 -0.06 -11.30 14.81
CA ARG A 185 0.68 -12.43 15.37
C ARG A 185 2.07 -12.47 14.76
N ASP A 186 3.08 -12.73 15.58
CA ASP A 186 4.45 -12.97 15.12
C ASP A 186 4.51 -14.31 14.38
N ILE A 187 5.06 -14.30 13.16
CA ILE A 187 5.20 -15.50 12.33
C ILE A 187 6.68 -15.81 12.02
N GLY A 188 7.62 -15.16 12.72
CA GLY A 188 9.06 -15.30 12.48
C GLY A 188 9.58 -14.38 11.37
N ASN A 189 10.89 -14.44 11.10
CA ASN A 189 11.57 -13.71 10.02
C ASN A 189 11.21 -12.21 9.93
N GLU A 190 11.15 -11.54 11.09
CA GLU A 190 10.75 -10.12 11.18
C GLU A 190 9.36 -9.76 10.63
N MET A 191 8.49 -10.76 10.47
CA MET A 191 7.16 -10.62 9.91
C MET A 191 6.05 -10.81 10.95
N LEU A 192 4.97 -10.08 10.74
CA LEU A 192 3.73 -10.17 11.50
C LEU A 192 2.58 -10.48 10.55
N ARG A 193 1.59 -11.24 11.03
CA ARG A 193 0.37 -11.57 10.30
C ARG A 193 -0.88 -11.12 11.05
N ALA A 194 -1.78 -10.44 10.36
CA ALA A 194 -3.16 -10.25 10.80
C ALA A 194 -4.11 -10.95 9.81
N SER A 195 -5.18 -11.56 10.31
CA SER A 195 -6.21 -12.18 9.47
C SER A 195 -7.58 -11.67 9.90
N ILE A 196 -8.29 -11.06 8.96
CA ILE A 196 -9.48 -10.26 9.19
C ILE A 196 -10.63 -10.89 8.41
N LYS A 197 -11.75 -11.17 9.10
CA LYS A 197 -12.99 -11.60 8.47
C LYS A 197 -13.94 -10.43 8.36
N LEU A 198 -14.39 -10.11 7.15
CA LEU A 198 -15.31 -9.01 6.87
C LEU A 198 -16.59 -9.59 6.28
N LEU A 199 -17.72 -9.32 6.96
CA LEU A 199 -18.99 -10.02 6.73
C LEU A 199 -19.83 -9.44 5.58
N THR A 200 -19.33 -8.42 4.89
CA THR A 200 -20.03 -7.81 3.77
C THR A 200 -19.04 -7.32 2.72
N PHE A 201 -19.47 -7.23 1.47
CA PHE A 201 -18.70 -6.63 0.40
C PHE A 201 -18.29 -5.18 0.73
N GLN A 202 -19.22 -4.36 1.22
CA GLN A 202 -18.94 -2.96 1.56
C GLN A 202 -17.88 -2.82 2.65
N SER A 203 -17.88 -3.70 3.67
CA SER A 203 -16.86 -3.66 4.73
C SER A 203 -15.49 -4.11 4.20
N ALA A 204 -15.44 -5.14 3.35
CA ALA A 204 -14.23 -5.56 2.65
C ALA A 204 -13.67 -4.45 1.76
N PHE A 205 -14.53 -3.81 0.98
CA PHE A 205 -14.16 -2.73 0.07
C PHE A 205 -13.64 -1.50 0.82
N ALA A 206 -14.35 -1.05 1.86
CA ALA A 206 -13.91 0.08 2.69
C ALA A 206 -12.58 -0.22 3.41
N PHE A 207 -12.36 -1.47 3.81
CA PHE A 207 -11.09 -1.89 4.38
C PHE A 207 -9.96 -1.85 3.35
N LEU A 208 -10.12 -2.48 2.19
CA LEU A 208 -9.10 -2.52 1.13
C LEU A 208 -8.77 -1.13 0.60
N THR A 209 -9.79 -0.28 0.42
CA THR A 209 -9.60 1.12 0.00
C THR A 209 -8.70 1.86 0.97
N ARG A 210 -8.99 1.77 2.28
CA ARG A 210 -8.12 2.38 3.30
C ARG A 210 -6.72 1.76 3.26
N LEU A 211 -6.62 0.43 3.22
CA LEU A 211 -5.34 -0.26 3.19
C LEU A 211 -4.44 0.22 2.05
N PHE A 212 -4.99 0.35 0.83
CA PHE A 212 -4.24 0.83 -0.34
C PHE A 212 -3.89 2.32 -0.25
N GLN A 213 -4.66 3.13 0.47
CA GLN A 213 -4.31 4.52 0.73
C GLN A 213 -3.18 4.67 1.76
N PHE A 214 -2.97 3.66 2.61
CA PHE A 214 -1.94 3.64 3.65
C PHE A 214 -0.69 2.81 3.29
N THR A 215 -0.59 2.35 2.03
CA THR A 215 0.49 1.48 1.56
C THR A 215 1.00 1.98 0.22
N ASN A 216 2.31 2.13 0.05
CA ASN A 216 2.90 2.51 -1.25
C ASN A 216 3.17 1.33 -2.17
N LYS A 217 3.40 0.16 -1.59
CA LYS A 217 3.90 -1.01 -2.29
C LYS A 217 3.39 -2.31 -1.68
N ILE A 218 3.03 -3.26 -2.53
CA ILE A 218 2.74 -4.65 -2.16
C ILE A 218 3.69 -5.56 -2.93
N SER A 219 4.51 -6.34 -2.23
CA SER A 219 5.41 -7.27 -2.92
C SER A 219 4.65 -8.41 -3.58
N LEU A 220 3.67 -9.00 -2.89
CA LEU A 220 2.88 -10.07 -3.46
C LEU A 220 1.41 -10.02 -3.03
N MET A 221 0.52 -10.02 -4.02
CA MET A 221 -0.92 -9.98 -3.80
C MET A 221 -1.58 -11.29 -4.23
N TYR A 222 -2.11 -12.04 -3.26
CA TYR A 222 -2.80 -13.31 -3.48
C TYR A 222 -4.29 -13.10 -3.64
N PHE A 223 -4.84 -13.66 -4.71
CA PHE A 223 -6.26 -13.78 -4.95
C PHE A 223 -6.69 -15.25 -4.84
N GLU A 224 -7.59 -15.54 -3.92
CA GLU A 224 -8.08 -16.89 -3.67
C GLU A 224 -9.61 -16.94 -3.64
N ILE A 225 -10.22 -17.77 -4.47
CA ILE A 225 -11.69 -17.90 -4.61
C ILE A 225 -12.26 -16.52 -4.97
N PHE A 226 -12.47 -16.27 -6.25
CA PHE A 226 -13.14 -15.07 -6.74
C PHE A 226 -14.20 -15.49 -7.76
N GLU A 227 -15.44 -15.51 -7.30
CA GLU A 227 -16.60 -15.86 -8.12
C GLU A 227 -17.26 -14.62 -8.74
N ASP A 228 -17.01 -13.44 -8.16
CA ASP A 228 -17.65 -12.18 -8.54
C ASP A 228 -16.64 -11.22 -9.17
N MET A 229 -16.87 -10.91 -10.45
CA MET A 229 -16.02 -10.01 -11.23
C MET A 229 -16.14 -8.55 -10.82
N ASP A 230 -17.32 -8.14 -10.34
CA ASP A 230 -17.53 -6.76 -9.93
C ASP A 230 -16.65 -6.44 -8.73
N VAL A 231 -16.45 -7.39 -7.82
CA VAL A 231 -15.55 -7.26 -6.66
C VAL A 231 -14.13 -6.92 -7.10
N ILE A 232 -13.62 -7.60 -8.12
CA ILE A 232 -12.25 -7.42 -8.60
C ILE A 232 -12.11 -6.06 -9.28
N GLU A 233 -13.05 -5.69 -10.14
CA GLU A 233 -13.04 -4.38 -10.81
C GLU A 233 -13.10 -3.23 -9.79
N HIS A 234 -13.82 -3.42 -8.68
CA HIS A 234 -13.80 -2.47 -7.56
C HIS A 234 -12.43 -2.44 -6.86
N ILE A 235 -11.81 -3.59 -6.59
CA ILE A 235 -10.46 -3.66 -6.01
C ILE A 235 -9.44 -2.91 -6.89
N ILE A 236 -9.47 -3.14 -8.21
CA ILE A 236 -8.60 -2.47 -9.19
C ILE A 236 -8.74 -0.96 -9.12
N LYS A 237 -9.99 -0.45 -9.01
CA LYS A 237 -10.25 0.99 -8.92
C LYS A 237 -9.62 1.64 -7.68
N CYS A 238 -9.41 0.89 -6.61
CA CYS A 238 -8.81 1.37 -5.37
C CYS A 238 -7.27 1.31 -5.35
N MET A 239 -6.66 0.53 -6.24
CA MET A 239 -5.21 0.36 -6.36
C MET A 239 -4.56 1.49 -7.18
N ARG A 240 -4.88 2.76 -6.90
CA ARG A 240 -4.41 3.86 -7.76
C ARG A 240 -2.97 4.29 -7.50
N ASN A 241 -2.61 4.42 -6.24
CA ASN A 241 -1.35 5.00 -5.78
C ASN A 241 -0.45 3.94 -5.11
N ILE A 242 -0.52 2.70 -5.60
CA ILE A 242 0.21 1.57 -5.04
C ILE A 242 0.96 0.82 -6.13
N GLU A 243 2.21 0.50 -5.87
CA GLU A 243 3.03 -0.41 -6.67
C GLU A 243 2.73 -1.85 -6.27
N ILE A 244 2.61 -2.76 -7.24
CA ILE A 244 2.44 -4.18 -6.96
C ILE A 244 3.47 -4.96 -7.77
N GLU A 245 4.41 -5.58 -7.08
CA GLU A 245 5.52 -6.30 -7.74
C GLU A 245 5.06 -7.61 -8.34
N GLY A 246 4.16 -8.32 -7.65
CA GLY A 246 3.66 -9.60 -8.11
C GLY A 246 2.24 -9.92 -7.68
N PHE A 247 1.64 -10.81 -8.45
CA PHE A 247 0.35 -11.40 -8.15
C PHE A 247 0.49 -12.89 -7.94
N ALA A 248 -0.42 -13.46 -7.15
CA ALA A 248 -0.54 -14.88 -6.97
C ALA A 248 -2.02 -15.28 -7.07
N ILE A 249 -2.31 -16.37 -7.77
CA ILE A 249 -3.67 -16.86 -7.96
C ILE A 249 -3.74 -18.35 -7.66
N PHE A 250 -4.79 -18.72 -6.93
CA PHE A 250 -5.12 -20.12 -6.67
C PHE A 250 -6.01 -20.69 -7.77
N ASP A 251 -5.87 -21.99 -8.00
CA ASP A 251 -6.74 -22.76 -8.89
C ASP A 251 -8.23 -22.51 -8.61
N GLY A 252 -9.01 -22.57 -9.70
CA GLY A 252 -10.44 -22.25 -9.71
C GLY A 252 -10.79 -20.76 -9.86
N SER A 253 -9.91 -19.84 -9.47
CA SER A 253 -10.21 -18.40 -9.55
C SER A 253 -9.83 -17.79 -10.91
N TYR A 254 -8.89 -18.43 -11.62
CA TYR A 254 -8.21 -17.81 -12.75
C TYR A 254 -9.15 -17.46 -13.92
N GLN A 255 -10.11 -18.33 -14.26
CA GLN A 255 -10.98 -18.12 -15.44
C GLN A 255 -11.81 -16.86 -15.30
N ASN A 256 -12.32 -16.62 -14.08
CA ASN A 256 -13.06 -15.42 -13.76
C ASN A 256 -12.09 -14.24 -13.80
N VAL A 257 -10.99 -14.30 -13.03
CA VAL A 257 -10.15 -13.12 -12.81
C VAL A 257 -9.22 -12.76 -13.97
N GLN A 258 -9.12 -13.59 -15.02
CA GLN A 258 -8.10 -13.48 -16.07
C GLN A 258 -7.99 -12.07 -16.69
N LEU A 259 -9.09 -11.54 -17.21
CA LEU A 259 -9.09 -10.22 -17.87
C LEU A 259 -8.73 -9.10 -16.90
N SER A 260 -9.23 -9.18 -15.67
CA SER A 260 -8.94 -8.21 -14.62
C SER A 260 -7.48 -8.32 -14.15
N LEU A 261 -6.92 -9.53 -14.09
CA LEU A 261 -5.53 -9.79 -13.74
C LEU A 261 -4.56 -9.25 -14.80
N GLU A 262 -4.87 -9.41 -16.09
CA GLU A 262 -4.09 -8.79 -17.18
C GLU A 262 -4.05 -7.28 -17.06
N ARG A 263 -5.21 -6.65 -16.77
CA ARG A 263 -5.29 -5.21 -16.52
C ARG A 263 -4.46 -4.81 -15.30
N MET A 264 -4.53 -5.58 -14.22
CA MET A 264 -3.73 -5.33 -13.01
C MET A 264 -2.23 -5.41 -13.30
N CYS A 265 -1.78 -6.51 -13.91
CA CYS A 265 -0.37 -6.71 -14.28
C CYS A 265 0.15 -5.56 -15.15
N SER A 266 -0.62 -5.18 -16.18
CA SER A 266 -0.25 -4.10 -17.10
C SER A 266 -0.21 -2.74 -16.40
N ARG A 267 -1.22 -2.43 -15.55
CA ARG A 267 -1.32 -1.17 -14.81
C ARG A 267 -0.17 -0.99 -13.83
N HIS A 268 0.14 -2.03 -13.06
CA HIS A 268 1.15 -1.98 -12.00
C HIS A 268 2.56 -2.30 -12.48
N LYS A 269 2.72 -2.67 -13.76
CA LYS A 269 3.99 -3.15 -14.32
C LYS A 269 4.59 -4.24 -13.43
N SER A 270 3.74 -5.17 -13.01
CA SER A 270 4.16 -6.27 -12.16
C SER A 270 5.18 -7.11 -12.90
N ASN A 271 6.12 -7.68 -12.16
CA ASN A 271 7.20 -8.49 -12.72
C ASN A 271 6.92 -9.99 -12.55
N THR A 272 6.07 -10.34 -11.60
CA THR A 272 5.88 -11.73 -11.19
C THR A 272 4.42 -12.13 -11.18
N LEU A 273 4.12 -13.33 -11.67
CA LEU A 273 2.84 -14.00 -11.44
C LEU A 273 3.05 -15.41 -10.93
N GLU A 274 2.41 -15.74 -9.82
CA GLU A 274 2.42 -17.07 -9.23
C GLU A 274 1.08 -17.79 -9.47
N PHE A 275 1.13 -18.97 -10.04
CA PHE A 275 -0.01 -19.89 -10.11
C PHE A 275 0.15 -20.97 -9.06
N ILE A 276 -0.87 -21.16 -8.21
CA ILE A 276 -0.80 -22.10 -7.09
C ILE A 276 -1.93 -23.11 -7.19
N SER A 277 -1.60 -24.37 -7.46
CA SER A 277 -2.57 -25.45 -7.56
C SER A 277 -2.73 -26.16 -6.22
N ARG A 278 -3.97 -26.27 -5.75
CA ARG A 278 -4.45 -27.05 -4.61
C ARG A 278 -4.94 -28.42 -5.03
N LYS A 279 -5.31 -29.20 -4.01
CA LYS A 279 -5.68 -30.60 -4.13
C LYS A 279 -6.95 -30.78 -4.95
N ASN A 280 -6.81 -31.53 -6.05
CA ASN A 280 -7.87 -32.10 -6.91
C ASN A 280 -8.47 -31.20 -8.00
N ASP A 281 -7.99 -29.97 -8.20
CA ASP A 281 -8.50 -29.19 -9.32
C ASP A 281 -7.78 -29.57 -10.62
N PRO A 282 -8.52 -29.75 -11.73
CA PRO A 282 -7.91 -30.01 -13.02
C PRO A 282 -7.08 -28.79 -13.44
N VAL A 283 -5.79 -29.03 -13.69
CA VAL A 283 -4.85 -28.01 -14.18
C VAL A 283 -4.99 -27.80 -15.71
N GLU A 284 -6.10 -28.25 -16.28
CA GLU A 284 -6.40 -28.06 -17.70
C GLU A 284 -6.55 -26.57 -18.01
N GLY A 285 -5.90 -26.11 -19.09
CA GLY A 285 -5.91 -24.71 -19.53
C GLY A 285 -4.85 -23.80 -18.89
N TRP A 286 -4.05 -24.29 -17.93
CA TRP A 286 -2.95 -23.47 -17.38
C TRP A 286 -1.88 -23.13 -18.42
N GLY A 287 -1.57 -24.05 -19.34
CA GLY A 287 -0.58 -23.80 -20.41
C GLY A 287 -0.93 -22.56 -21.24
N ASP A 288 -2.17 -22.47 -21.74
CA ASP A 288 -2.65 -21.31 -22.50
C ASP A 288 -2.61 -20.03 -21.69
N LEU A 289 -2.99 -20.12 -20.41
CA LEU A 289 -2.99 -18.99 -19.48
C LEU A 289 -1.58 -18.48 -19.22
N ILE A 290 -0.64 -19.38 -18.91
CA ILE A 290 0.77 -19.06 -18.70
C ILE A 290 1.34 -18.47 -19.98
N GLN A 291 1.04 -19.05 -21.14
CA GLN A 291 1.50 -18.51 -22.42
C GLN A 291 1.02 -17.07 -22.63
N LYS A 292 -0.24 -16.78 -22.26
CA LYS A 292 -0.80 -15.43 -22.35
C LYS A 292 -0.07 -14.46 -21.42
N PHE A 293 0.12 -14.83 -20.16
CA PHE A 293 0.81 -13.98 -19.18
C PHE A 293 2.32 -13.90 -19.41
N ALA A 294 2.92 -14.90 -20.02
CA ALA A 294 4.34 -14.91 -20.38
C ALA A 294 4.65 -13.78 -21.34
N ASN A 295 3.69 -13.29 -22.15
CA ASN A 295 3.92 -12.11 -22.99
C ASN A 295 3.86 -10.78 -22.23
N LEU A 296 3.29 -10.78 -21.02
CA LEU A 296 3.06 -9.59 -20.20
C LEU A 296 4.08 -9.45 -19.07
N LEU A 297 4.60 -10.57 -18.58
CA LEU A 297 5.37 -10.64 -17.35
C LEU A 297 6.73 -11.32 -17.58
N PRO A 298 7.81 -10.77 -16.99
CA PRO A 298 9.13 -11.35 -17.11
C PRO A 298 9.29 -12.65 -16.32
N ILE A 299 8.55 -12.84 -15.21
CA ILE A 299 8.70 -14.00 -14.32
C ILE A 299 7.35 -14.64 -14.02
N ILE A 300 7.25 -15.95 -14.22
CA ILE A 300 6.07 -16.73 -13.83
C ILE A 300 6.50 -17.91 -12.97
N TYR A 301 5.90 -18.04 -11.79
CA TYR A 301 6.05 -19.20 -10.93
C TYR A 301 4.82 -20.10 -11.00
N ILE A 302 5.04 -21.41 -11.02
CA ILE A 302 3.98 -22.41 -11.07
C ILE A 302 4.21 -23.38 -9.92
N TYR A 303 3.35 -23.33 -8.92
CA TYR A 303 3.43 -24.15 -7.72
C TYR A 303 2.44 -25.31 -7.81
N PHE A 304 2.96 -26.53 -7.90
CA PHE A 304 2.18 -27.75 -7.79
C PHE A 304 2.29 -28.31 -6.38
N VAL A 305 1.16 -28.34 -5.66
CA VAL A 305 1.10 -28.93 -4.31
C VAL A 305 0.90 -30.46 -4.38
N HIS A 306 0.60 -31.02 -5.57
CA HIS A 306 0.31 -32.46 -5.77
C HIS A 306 0.86 -33.03 -7.07
N HIS A 307 0.81 -34.36 -7.19
CA HIS A 307 1.15 -35.09 -8.42
C HIS A 307 0.25 -34.67 -9.58
N ILE A 308 0.89 -34.22 -10.66
CA ILE A 308 0.24 -33.95 -11.94
C ILE A 308 -0.05 -35.30 -12.62
N SER A 309 -1.21 -35.43 -13.26
CA SER A 309 -1.62 -36.66 -13.95
C SER A 309 -0.78 -36.92 -15.21
N GLU A 310 -0.72 -38.17 -15.69
CA GLU A 310 -0.02 -38.55 -16.93
C GLU A 310 -0.57 -37.81 -18.17
N VAL A 311 -1.89 -37.61 -18.24
CA VAL A 311 -2.55 -36.83 -19.31
C VAL A 311 -2.12 -35.37 -19.25
N SER A 312 -2.01 -34.80 -18.05
CA SER A 312 -1.51 -33.44 -17.88
C SER A 312 0.00 -33.33 -18.19
N THR A 313 0.78 -34.39 -17.95
CA THR A 313 2.23 -34.46 -18.21
C THR A 313 2.55 -34.16 -19.68
N LEU A 314 1.87 -34.84 -20.62
CA LEU A 314 2.02 -34.61 -22.07
C LEU A 314 1.66 -33.18 -22.51
N SER A 315 0.61 -32.61 -21.90
CA SER A 315 0.20 -31.22 -22.14
C SER A 315 1.27 -30.23 -21.68
N TRP A 316 1.87 -30.49 -20.50
CA TRP A 316 2.97 -29.67 -19.96
C TRP A 316 4.27 -29.82 -20.75
N GLU A 317 4.59 -31.00 -21.28
CA GLU A 317 5.72 -31.21 -22.20
C GLU A 317 5.56 -30.41 -23.49
N THR A 318 4.36 -30.50 -24.11
CA THR A 318 4.07 -29.75 -25.33
C THR A 318 4.18 -28.25 -25.07
N PHE A 319 3.63 -27.77 -23.95
CA PHE A 319 3.77 -26.38 -23.53
C PHE A 319 5.23 -25.96 -23.32
N ALA A 320 6.04 -26.81 -22.68
CA ALA A 320 7.47 -26.56 -22.47
C ALA A 320 8.20 -26.40 -23.80
N GLN A 321 7.98 -27.32 -24.75
CA GLN A 321 8.57 -27.28 -26.08
C GLN A 321 8.16 -26.02 -26.85
N ASP A 322 6.89 -25.62 -26.77
CA ASP A 322 6.38 -24.39 -27.38
C ASP A 322 7.01 -23.14 -26.77
N LEU A 323 7.23 -23.12 -25.46
CA LEU A 323 7.90 -22.03 -24.76
C LEU A 323 9.36 -21.90 -25.21
N ILE A 324 10.06 -23.03 -25.31
CA ILE A 324 11.46 -23.13 -25.77
C ILE A 324 11.58 -22.61 -27.21
N ALA A 325 10.70 -23.06 -28.10
CA ALA A 325 10.73 -22.71 -29.53
C ALA A 325 10.50 -21.21 -29.78
N ARG A 326 9.82 -20.50 -28.87
CA ARG A 326 9.44 -19.09 -29.06
C ARG A 326 10.49 -18.06 -28.64
N THR A 327 11.65 -18.47 -28.10
CA THR A 327 12.74 -17.55 -27.73
C THR A 327 12.31 -16.37 -26.84
N SER A 328 11.29 -16.53 -25.99
CA SER A 328 10.92 -15.45 -25.06
C SER A 328 12.03 -15.27 -24.02
N THR A 329 12.29 -14.02 -23.64
CA THR A 329 13.26 -13.66 -22.58
C THR A 329 12.69 -13.89 -21.17
N ASN A 330 11.51 -14.47 -21.06
CA ASN A 330 10.78 -14.57 -19.81
C ASN A 330 11.13 -15.87 -19.10
N GLU A 331 11.27 -15.78 -17.78
CA GLU A 331 11.63 -16.90 -16.91
C GLU A 331 10.37 -17.56 -16.38
N VAL A 332 10.20 -18.85 -16.68
CA VAL A 332 9.10 -19.66 -16.16
C VAL A 332 9.66 -20.69 -15.18
N HIS A 333 9.41 -20.49 -13.90
CA HIS A 333 9.87 -21.33 -12.81
C HIS A 333 8.78 -22.30 -12.39
N ILE A 334 9.02 -23.61 -12.53
CA ILE A 334 8.09 -24.65 -12.07
C ILE A 334 8.60 -25.21 -10.74
N ILE A 335 7.78 -25.07 -9.71
CA ILE A 335 8.09 -25.50 -8.35
C ILE A 335 7.08 -26.58 -7.93
N THR A 336 7.56 -27.81 -7.82
CA THR A 336 6.75 -28.94 -7.34
C THR A 336 7.04 -29.20 -5.86
N GLN A 337 6.07 -28.99 -4.97
CA GLN A 337 6.18 -29.45 -3.58
C GLN A 337 5.80 -30.93 -3.52
N CYS A 338 6.77 -31.81 -3.77
CA CYS A 338 6.63 -33.23 -3.44
C CYS A 338 6.67 -33.41 -1.92
N SER A 339 5.51 -33.40 -1.28
CA SER A 339 5.39 -33.93 0.07
C SER A 339 5.47 -35.46 0.01
N SER A 340 6.54 -36.00 0.60
CA SER A 340 6.86 -37.42 0.82
C SER A 340 7.75 -38.12 -0.23
N SER A 341 8.70 -38.85 0.35
CA SER A 341 9.96 -39.35 -0.17
C SER A 341 9.88 -40.61 -1.02
N HIS A 342 8.72 -41.03 -1.52
CA HIS A 342 8.59 -42.30 -2.24
C HIS A 342 7.73 -42.14 -3.51
N TYR A 343 8.27 -42.61 -4.63
CA TYR A 343 7.72 -42.62 -6.00
C TYR A 343 7.93 -41.36 -6.85
N PHE A 344 9.19 -41.13 -7.24
CA PHE A 344 9.44 -40.65 -8.60
C PHE A 344 9.22 -41.85 -9.55
N ARG A 345 8.13 -41.84 -10.31
CA ARG A 345 8.09 -42.61 -11.57
C ARG A 345 8.67 -41.73 -12.68
N GLU A 346 9.37 -42.38 -13.59
CA GLU A 346 10.33 -41.88 -14.58
C GLU A 346 9.91 -40.73 -15.52
N PRO A 347 8.63 -40.43 -15.84
CA PRO A 347 8.30 -39.34 -16.80
C PRO A 347 8.69 -37.93 -16.33
N TRP A 348 8.69 -37.69 -15.02
CA TRP A 348 8.96 -36.34 -14.47
C TRP A 348 10.42 -35.93 -14.57
N MET A 349 11.34 -36.90 -14.57
CA MET A 349 12.76 -36.61 -14.75
C MET A 349 13.01 -36.03 -16.15
N GLU A 350 12.32 -36.49 -17.20
CA GLU A 350 12.46 -35.96 -18.56
C GLU A 350 11.91 -34.53 -18.69
N ILE A 351 10.77 -34.21 -18.06
CA ILE A 351 10.25 -32.84 -18.02
C ILE A 351 11.20 -31.91 -17.25
N PHE A 352 11.63 -32.32 -16.06
CA PHE A 352 12.55 -31.53 -15.25
C PHE A 352 13.92 -31.39 -15.93
N HIS A 353 14.39 -32.41 -16.65
CA HIS A 353 15.59 -32.35 -17.48
C HIS A 353 15.38 -31.43 -18.69
N THR A 354 14.23 -31.45 -19.35
CA THR A 354 13.91 -30.56 -20.49
C THR A 354 13.86 -29.09 -20.04
N PHE A 355 13.22 -28.80 -18.89
CA PHE A 355 13.23 -27.46 -18.31
C PHE A 355 14.63 -27.06 -17.83
N ARG A 356 15.36 -27.96 -17.15
CA ARG A 356 16.70 -27.69 -16.63
C ARG A 356 17.76 -27.51 -17.72
N GLU A 357 17.76 -28.34 -18.76
CA GLU A 357 18.64 -28.18 -19.92
C GLU A 357 18.39 -26.84 -20.62
N TYR A 358 17.13 -26.39 -20.70
CA TYR A 358 16.81 -25.07 -21.22
C TYR A 358 17.36 -23.91 -20.35
N PHE A 359 17.30 -24.03 -19.02
CA PHE A 359 17.82 -23.00 -18.11
C PHE A 359 19.35 -23.01 -17.99
N ASP A 360 20.00 -24.18 -17.99
CA ASP A 360 21.46 -24.32 -17.94
C ASP A 360 22.12 -23.85 -19.25
N HIS A 361 21.42 -23.95 -20.41
CA HIS A 361 21.93 -23.44 -21.70
C HIS A 361 21.86 -21.92 -21.89
N LYS A 362 21.12 -21.18 -21.05
CA LYS A 362 21.05 -19.69 -21.09
C LYS A 362 21.91 -18.98 -20.05
N LEU A 363 22.57 -19.71 -19.15
CA LEU A 363 23.45 -19.18 -18.11
C LEU A 363 24.95 -19.15 -18.50
N TYR A 364 25.28 -19.38 -19.77
CA TYR A 364 26.64 -19.25 -20.32
C TYR A 364 26.71 -18.30 -21.51
#